data_AF-A0A1R2D2D2-F1
#
_entry.id   AF-A0A1R2D2D2-F1
#
_cell.length_a   1.000
_cell.length_b   1.000
_cell.length_c   1.000
_cell.angle_alpha   90.00
_cell.angle_beta   90.00
_cell.angle_gamma   90.00
#
_symmetry.space_group_name_H-M   'P 1'
#
loop_
_entity.id
_entity.type
_entity.pdbx_description
1 polymer ?
#
loop_
_entity_poly.entity_id
_entity_poly.type
_entity_poly.pdbx_seq_one_letter_code
_entity_poly.pdbx_strand_id
1 'polypeptide(L)'
;MSTKEYVLICVGLFLVFSFSIAYQDVQAIKYKRADEISEEIETCRTHFRLNKCDNPVPISEIQCLKWRICMERDPYKQASKTTLTSTSLAIAFDKMLSNLSFKALSCMISFTVAVGYICKT
;
A
#
# COMPACT_ATOMS: atom_id res chain seq x y z
N MET A 1 4.95 20.65 -34.86
CA MET A 1 4.61 20.15 -33.51
C MET A 1 5.12 21.17 -32.50
N SER A 2 4.24 21.83 -31.75
CA SER A 2 4.59 22.92 -30.83
C SER A 2 5.25 22.36 -29.57
N THR A 3 6.14 23.12 -28.93
CA THR A 3 6.74 22.79 -27.62
C THR A 3 5.70 22.42 -26.57
N LYS A 4 4.49 22.98 -26.67
CA LYS A 4 3.34 22.70 -25.79
C LYS A 4 2.80 21.27 -25.95
N GLU A 5 2.79 20.74 -27.19
CA GLU A 5 2.29 19.39 -27.49
C GLU A 5 3.24 18.33 -26.94
N TYR A 6 4.55 18.54 -27.02
CA TYR A 6 5.55 17.65 -26.42
C TYR A 6 5.46 17.61 -24.90
N VAL A 7 5.27 18.77 -24.25
CA VAL A 7 5.11 18.84 -22.79
C VAL A 7 3.88 18.05 -22.34
N LEU A 8 2.75 18.18 -23.06
CA LEU A 8 1.53 17.43 -22.74
C LEU A 8 1.72 15.92 -22.89
N ILE A 9 2.41 15.47 -23.95
CA ILE A 9 2.70 14.05 -24.16
C ILE A 9 3.62 13.49 -23.06
N CYS A 10 4.68 14.21 -22.70
CA CYS A 10 5.60 13.79 -21.63
C CYS A 10 4.91 13.71 -20.27
N VAL A 11 4.07 14.70 -19.92
CA VAL A 11 3.29 14.69 -18.69
C VAL A 11 2.30 13.52 -18.69
N GLY A 12 1.61 13.27 -19.81
CA GLY A 12 0.70 12.13 -19.97
C GLY A 12 1.39 10.79 -19.75
N LEU A 13 2.54 10.56 -20.38
CA LEU A 13 3.32 9.33 -20.21
C LEU A 13 3.83 9.17 -18.77
N PHE A 14 4.27 10.25 -18.14
CA PHE A 14 4.73 10.23 -16.76
C PHE A 14 3.60 9.85 -15.78
N LEU A 15 2.39 10.37 -16.00
CA LEU A 15 1.22 10.03 -15.19
C LEU A 15 0.82 8.56 -15.33
N VAL A 16 0.80 8.03 -16.55
CA VAL A 16 0.49 6.60 -16.81
C VAL A 16 1.54 5.68 -16.17
N PHE A 17 2.81 6.01 -16.31
CA PHE A 17 3.90 5.25 -15.70
C PHE A 17 3.84 5.28 -14.17
N SER A 18 3.61 6.46 -13.60
CA SER A 18 3.49 6.64 -12.15
C SER A 18 2.29 5.89 -11.57
N PHE A 19 1.15 5.92 -12.27
CA PHE A 19 -0.05 5.18 -11.89
C PHE A 19 0.19 3.66 -11.91
N SER A 20 0.89 3.15 -12.93
CA SER A 20 1.21 1.73 -13.06
C SER A 20 2.07 1.21 -11.90
N ILE A 21 3.07 1.99 -11.49
CA ILE A 21 3.91 1.68 -10.32
C ILE A 21 3.10 1.75 -9.03
N ALA A 22 2.28 2.79 -8.86
CA ALA A 22 1.43 2.93 -7.68
C ALA A 22 0.44 1.76 -7.53
N TYR A 23 -0.09 1.24 -8.64
CA TYR A 23 -0.98 0.09 -8.64
C TYR A 23 -0.29 -1.20 -8.15
N GLN A 24 0.97 -1.42 -8.53
CA GLN A 24 1.76 -2.56 -8.05
C GLN A 24 2.06 -2.46 -6.55
N ASP A 25 2.40 -1.26 -6.07
CA ASP A 25 2.63 -0.99 -4.64
C ASP A 25 1.40 -1.28 -3.78
N VAL A 26 0.19 -0.97 -4.28
CA VAL A 26 -1.07 -1.25 -3.57
C VAL A 26 -1.30 -2.76 -3.39
N GLN A 27 -0.91 -3.59 -4.35
CA GLN A 27 -1.08 -5.05 -4.23
C GLN A 27 -0.07 -5.64 -3.23
N ALA A 28 1.16 -5.13 -3.16
CA ALA A 28 2.16 -5.56 -2.19
C ALA A 28 1.75 -5.29 -0.74
N ILE A 29 1.07 -4.16 -0.49
CA ILE A 29 0.56 -3.80 0.85
C ILE A 29 -0.49 -4.81 1.35
N LYS A 30 -1.28 -5.41 0.46
CA LYS A 30 -2.29 -6.42 0.85
C LYS A 30 -1.64 -7.68 1.41
N TYR A 31 -0.54 -8.12 0.81
CA TYR A 31 0.18 -9.31 1.27
C TYR A 31 0.85 -9.08 2.62
N LYS A 32 1.50 -7.93 2.81
CA LYS A 32 2.12 -7.58 4.09
C LYS A 32 1.10 -7.52 5.24
N ARG A 33 -0.09 -6.98 4.98
CA ARG A 33 -1.15 -6.93 6.01
C ARG A 33 -1.76 -8.30 6.30
N ALA A 34 -1.88 -9.16 5.29
CA ALA A 34 -2.31 -10.54 5.50
C ALA A 34 -1.31 -11.31 6.38
N ASP A 35 -0.01 -11.03 6.21
CA ASP A 35 1.07 -11.59 7.01
C ASP A 35 0.98 -11.14 8.49
N GLU A 36 0.80 -9.84 8.75
CA GLU A 36 0.59 -9.30 10.11
C GLU A 36 -0.63 -9.92 10.81
N ILE A 37 -1.76 -10.09 10.10
CA ILE A 37 -2.96 -10.74 10.66
C ILE A 37 -2.70 -12.23 10.92
N SER A 38 -1.89 -12.89 10.08
CA SER A 38 -1.53 -14.29 10.27
C SER A 38 -0.67 -14.50 11.53
N GLU A 39 0.22 -13.55 11.84
CA GLU A 39 1.01 -13.55 13.07
C GLU A 39 0.13 -13.36 14.31
N GLU A 40 -0.88 -12.49 14.24
CA GLU A 40 -1.89 -12.33 15.31
C GLU A 40 -2.67 -13.64 15.55
N ILE A 41 -3.06 -14.34 14.46
CA ILE A 41 -3.74 -15.64 14.55
C ILE A 41 -2.85 -16.69 15.22
N GLU A 42 -1.55 -16.73 14.91
CA GLU A 42 -0.61 -17.66 15.54
C GLU A 42 -0.40 -17.34 17.03
N THR A 43 -0.40 -16.05 17.39
CA THR A 43 -0.37 -15.61 18.79
C THR A 43 -1.61 -16.10 19.54
N CYS A 44 -2.80 -15.96 18.95
CA CYS A 44 -4.05 -16.50 19.51
C CYS A 44 -4.02 -18.03 19.67
N ARG A 45 -3.47 -18.75 18.68
CA ARG A 45 -3.30 -20.21 18.72
C ARG A 45 -2.37 -20.65 19.84
N THR A 46 -1.27 -19.93 20.04
CA THR A 46 -0.32 -20.18 21.13
C THR A 46 -1.01 -20.01 22.47
N HIS A 47 -1.74 -18.91 22.68
CA HIS A 47 -2.47 -18.69 23.93
C HIS A 47 -3.57 -19.73 24.16
N PHE A 48 -4.30 -20.13 23.12
CA PHE A 48 -5.32 -21.18 23.20
C PHE A 48 -4.74 -22.50 23.72
N ARG A 49 -3.57 -22.90 23.21
CA ARG A 49 -2.86 -24.12 23.63
C ARG A 49 -2.30 -24.01 25.05
N LEU A 50 -1.63 -22.91 25.38
CA LEU A 50 -1.03 -22.70 26.70
C LEU A 50 -2.07 -22.71 27.82
N ASN A 51 -3.30 -22.29 27.54
CA ASN A 51 -4.39 -22.23 28.52
C ASN A 51 -5.32 -23.46 28.48
N LYS A 52 -4.95 -24.51 27.75
CA LYS A 52 -5.72 -25.77 27.63
C LYS A 52 -7.20 -25.56 27.30
N CYS A 53 -7.46 -24.67 26.35
CA CYS A 53 -8.81 -24.29 25.97
C CYS A 53 -9.63 -25.40 25.27
N ASP A 54 -9.04 -26.58 25.02
CA ASP A 54 -9.76 -27.80 24.63
C ASP A 54 -10.70 -28.30 25.73
N ASN A 55 -10.36 -28.04 27.00
CA ASN A 55 -11.23 -28.33 28.14
C ASN A 55 -11.15 -27.17 29.16
N PRO A 56 -11.81 -26.03 28.89
CA PRO A 56 -11.64 -24.81 29.64
C PRO A 56 -12.27 -24.91 31.04
N VAL A 57 -11.65 -24.29 32.02
CA VAL A 57 -12.25 -24.08 33.34
C VAL A 57 -13.26 -22.92 33.27
N PRO A 58 -14.29 -22.87 34.14
CA PRO A 58 -15.35 -21.86 34.04
C PRO A 58 -14.83 -20.41 33.99
N ILE A 59 -13.72 -20.13 34.68
CA ILE A 59 -13.13 -18.78 34.69
C ILE A 59 -12.41 -18.40 33.40
N SER A 60 -11.96 -19.39 32.62
CA SER A 60 -11.23 -19.16 31.35
C SER A 60 -12.10 -19.32 30.10
N GLU A 61 -13.35 -19.79 30.24
CA GLU A 61 -14.26 -20.06 29.11
C GLU A 61 -14.43 -18.85 28.18
N ILE A 62 -14.65 -17.67 28.76
CA ILE A 62 -14.80 -16.41 28.00
C ILE A 62 -13.52 -16.06 27.23
N GLN A 63 -12.36 -16.25 27.86
CA GLN A 63 -11.08 -15.94 27.23
C GLN A 63 -10.72 -16.95 26.14
N CYS A 64 -11.00 -18.23 26.36
CA CYS A 64 -10.85 -19.30 25.37
C CYS A 64 -11.78 -19.09 24.16
N LEU A 65 -13.00 -18.61 24.38
CA LEU A 65 -13.91 -18.23 23.30
C LEU A 65 -13.33 -17.09 22.45
N LYS A 66 -12.73 -16.07 23.07
CA LYS A 66 -12.08 -14.97 22.35
C LYS A 66 -10.92 -15.46 21.47
N TRP A 67 -10.05 -16.33 21.98
CA TRP A 67 -8.95 -16.89 21.19
C TRP A 67 -9.44 -17.80 20.08
N ARG A 68 -10.50 -18.58 20.30
CA ARG A 68 -11.13 -19.40 19.25
C ARG A 68 -11.69 -18.53 18.11
N ILE A 69 -12.44 -17.48 18.44
CA ILE A 69 -12.96 -16.52 17.46
C ILE A 69 -11.80 -15.82 16.72
N CYS A 70 -10.71 -15.49 17.43
CA CYS A 70 -9.51 -14.92 16.81
C CYS A 70 -8.89 -15.89 15.80
N MET A 71 -8.81 -17.19 16.10
CA MET A 71 -8.25 -18.20 15.21
C MET A 71 -9.10 -18.50 13.97
N GLU A 72 -10.42 -18.33 14.05
CA GLU A 72 -11.36 -18.56 12.94
C GLU A 72 -11.38 -17.40 11.92
N ARG A 73 -10.60 -16.35 12.17
CA ARG A 73 -10.46 -15.21 11.27
C ARG A 73 -9.74 -15.60 9.98
N ASP A 74 -10.30 -15.19 8.86
CA ASP A 74 -9.64 -15.28 7.55
C ASP A 74 -8.79 -13.99 7.32
N PRO A 75 -7.45 -14.11 7.21
CA PRO A 75 -6.56 -12.97 7.04
C PRO A 75 -6.78 -12.23 5.72
N TYR A 76 -7.14 -12.93 4.64
CA TYR A 76 -7.38 -12.33 3.34
C TYR A 76 -8.71 -11.58 3.28
N LYS A 77 -9.76 -12.12 3.90
CA LYS A 77 -11.06 -11.43 4.01
C LYS A 77 -10.99 -10.18 4.88
N GLN A 78 -10.23 -10.20 5.97
CA GLN A 78 -10.10 -9.03 6.85
C GLN A 78 -9.15 -7.98 6.29
N ALA A 79 -8.03 -8.38 5.67
CA ALA A 79 -7.17 -7.44 4.94
C ALA A 79 -7.94 -6.69 3.85
N SER A 80 -8.96 -7.32 3.27
CA SER A 80 -9.84 -6.72 2.27
C SER A 80 -10.89 -5.75 2.86
N LYS A 81 -11.31 -5.94 4.12
CA LYS A 81 -12.39 -5.15 4.74
C LYS A 81 -11.92 -3.87 5.41
N THR A 82 -10.72 -3.85 5.98
CA THR A 82 -10.36 -2.79 6.95
C THR A 82 -9.46 -1.68 6.40
N THR A 83 -8.95 -1.77 5.16
CA THR A 83 -7.93 -0.80 4.73
C THR A 83 -7.84 -0.58 3.22
N LEU A 84 -8.94 -0.14 2.64
CA LEU A 84 -8.92 0.47 1.31
C LEU A 84 -9.26 1.96 1.30
N THR A 85 -9.69 2.56 2.42
CA THR A 85 -10.52 3.77 2.35
C THR A 85 -9.86 5.11 2.68
N SER A 86 -8.70 5.20 3.33
CA SER A 86 -8.10 6.53 3.58
C SER A 86 -6.59 6.54 3.78
N THR A 87 -6.05 5.62 4.58
CA THR A 87 -4.61 5.59 4.90
C THR A 87 -3.77 5.20 3.68
N SER A 88 -4.25 4.24 2.88
CA SER A 88 -3.58 3.83 1.63
C SER A 88 -3.60 4.94 0.58
N LEU A 89 -4.68 5.73 0.50
CA LEU A 89 -4.77 6.87 -0.41
C LEU A 89 -3.80 7.97 0.04
N ALA A 90 -3.75 8.31 1.33
CA ALA A 90 -2.81 9.31 1.84
C ALA A 90 -1.35 8.93 1.55
N ILE A 91 -0.97 7.67 1.78
CA ILE A 91 0.37 7.16 1.48
C ILE A 91 0.65 7.16 -0.03
N ALA A 92 -0.33 6.80 -0.86
CA ALA A 92 -0.20 6.84 -2.32
C ALA A 92 -0.05 8.28 -2.83
N PHE A 93 -0.83 9.23 -2.30
CA PHE A 93 -0.75 10.64 -2.64
C PHE A 93 0.60 11.25 -2.22
N ASP A 94 1.10 10.94 -1.03
CA ASP A 94 2.40 11.43 -0.55
C ASP A 94 3.58 10.87 -1.39
N LYS A 95 3.55 9.58 -1.71
CA LYS A 95 4.52 8.95 -2.64
C LYS A 95 4.43 9.51 -4.06
N MET A 96 3.23 9.88 -4.51
CA MET A 96 3.01 10.50 -5.81
C MET A 96 3.56 11.93 -5.81
N LEU A 97 3.28 12.73 -4.78
CA LEU A 97 3.75 14.12 -4.66
C LEU A 97 5.28 14.20 -4.53
N SER A 98 5.90 13.29 -3.77
CA SER A 98 7.35 13.23 -3.63
C SER A 98 8.06 12.84 -4.94
N ASN A 99 7.59 11.81 -5.65
CA ASN A 99 8.13 11.43 -6.97
C ASN A 99 7.83 12.48 -8.06
N LEU A 100 6.66 13.11 -8.02
CA LEU A 100 6.29 14.19 -8.93
C LEU A 100 7.22 15.39 -8.71
N SER A 101 7.46 15.82 -7.47
CA SER A 101 8.23 17.04 -7.24
C SER A 101 9.65 16.94 -7.79
N PHE A 102 10.44 15.94 -7.42
CA PHE A 102 11.86 15.93 -7.79
C PHE A 102 12.11 15.47 -9.24
N LYS A 103 11.50 14.36 -9.66
CA LYS A 103 11.73 13.82 -11.01
C LYS A 103 11.02 14.64 -12.09
N ALA A 104 9.81 15.16 -11.81
CA ALA A 104 9.13 16.01 -12.80
C ALA A 104 9.78 17.39 -12.87
N LEU A 105 10.22 18.01 -11.75
CA LEU A 105 11.00 19.25 -11.82
C LEU A 105 12.31 19.05 -12.58
N SER A 106 13.04 17.96 -12.29
CA SER A 106 14.26 17.61 -13.04
C SER A 106 13.99 17.47 -14.53
N CYS A 107 12.95 16.74 -14.92
CA CYS A 107 12.62 16.55 -16.33
C CYS A 107 12.23 17.87 -17.02
N MET A 108 11.43 18.71 -16.36
CA MET A 108 11.02 20.03 -16.88
C MET A 108 12.20 20.99 -17.02
N ILE A 109 13.11 21.01 -16.04
CA ILE A 109 14.34 21.83 -16.09
C ILE A 109 15.26 21.33 -17.20
N SER A 110 15.52 20.02 -17.27
CA SER A 110 16.37 19.45 -18.33
C SER A 110 15.78 19.70 -19.73
N PHE A 111 14.46 19.65 -19.88
CA PHE A 111 13.80 19.89 -21.17
C PHE A 111 13.81 21.38 -21.56
N THR A 112 13.55 22.28 -20.62
CA THR A 112 13.65 23.74 -20.88
C THR A 112 15.07 24.16 -21.22
N VAL A 113 16.06 23.58 -20.54
CA VAL A 113 17.47 23.78 -20.85
C VAL A 113 17.81 23.22 -22.23
N ALA A 114 17.43 21.97 -22.53
CA ALA A 114 17.68 21.35 -23.83
C ALA A 114 17.03 22.11 -24.99
N VAL A 115 15.77 22.52 -24.87
CA VAL A 115 15.08 23.33 -25.86
C VAL A 115 15.70 24.72 -25.97
N GLY A 116 16.09 25.33 -24.86
CA GLY A 116 16.82 26.60 -24.85
C GLY A 116 18.17 26.51 -25.57
N TYR A 117 18.89 25.39 -25.44
CA TYR A 117 20.10 25.12 -26.21
C TYR A 117 19.80 24.91 -27.70
N ILE A 118 18.77 24.12 -28.02
CA ILE A 118 18.38 23.82 -29.42
C ILE A 118 17.87 25.07 -30.14
N CYS A 119 17.10 25.95 -29.50
CA CYS A 119 16.59 27.20 -30.11
C CYS A 119 17.61 28.34 -30.15
N LYS A 120 18.74 28.22 -29.43
CA LYS A 120 19.84 29.21 -29.47
C LYS A 120 20.87 28.89 -30.57
N THR A 121 20.76 27.72 -31.20
CA THR A 121 21.56 27.29 -32.36
C THR A 121 20.76 27.51 -33.64
#